data_AF-A0A3D5YHX4-F1
#
_entry.id   AF-A0A3D5YHX4-F1
#
_cell.length_a   1.000
_cell.length_b   1.000
_cell.length_c   1.000
_cell.angle_alpha   90.00
_cell.angle_beta   90.00
_cell.angle_gamma   90.00
#
_symmetry.space_group_name_H-M   'P 1'
#
loop_
_entity.id
_entity.type
_entity.pdbx_description
1 polymer ?
#
loop_
_entity_poly.entity_id
_entity_poly.type
_entity_poly.pdbx_seq_one_letter_code
_entity_poly.pdbx_strand_id
1 'polypeptide(L)'
;MEVVEGKFDGYFMIGADQKKYPVPLNYSSKTKLIPGDVLKLKILEDGKFIYKLIQPADRKHVRAILSKTEDNKFIAMTDDGKSFFLNQAAVSFFKGKPGDELYILVNEKDDSAFAAIEAIIKK
;
A
#
# COMPACT_ATOMS: atom_id res chain seq x y z
N MET A 1 -17.13 8.33 20.55
CA MET A 1 -16.05 8.43 19.53
C MET A 1 -14.80 7.73 20.05
N GLU A 2 -14.26 6.79 19.29
CA GLU A 2 -13.06 6.04 19.65
C GLU A 2 -11.90 6.41 18.72
N VAL A 3 -10.68 6.35 19.24
CA VAL A 3 -9.45 6.65 18.50
C VAL A 3 -8.47 5.52 18.72
N VAL A 4 -8.00 4.92 17.61
CA VAL A 4 -7.05 3.81 17.62
C VAL A 4 -5.87 4.17 16.73
N GLU A 5 -4.66 3.91 17.20
CA GLU A 5 -3.45 4.02 16.39
C GLU A 5 -2.93 2.61 16.07
N GLY A 6 -2.35 2.44 14.88
CA GLY A 6 -1.91 1.14 14.41
C GLY A 6 -1.04 1.21 13.18
N LYS A 7 -0.43 0.07 12.81
CA LYS A 7 0.46 -0.04 11.65
C LYS A 7 -0.27 -0.68 10.48
N PHE A 8 -0.11 -0.12 9.29
CA PHE A 8 -0.62 -0.71 8.06
C PHE A 8 0.19 -1.97 7.69
N ASP A 9 -0.49 -3.04 7.24
CA ASP A 9 0.13 -4.32 6.86
C ASP A 9 0.05 -4.62 5.34
N GLY A 10 -0.56 -3.73 4.56
CA GLY A 10 -0.84 -3.94 3.13
C GLY A 10 -2.34 -4.01 2.81
N TYR A 11 -3.17 -4.43 3.78
CA TYR A 11 -4.64 -4.47 3.65
C TYR A 11 -5.36 -3.83 4.85
N PHE A 12 -4.84 -4.05 6.04
CA PHE A 12 -5.41 -3.66 7.31
C PHE A 12 -4.48 -2.70 8.06
N MET A 13 -5.06 -1.91 8.95
CA MET A 13 -4.37 -1.31 10.06
C MET A 13 -4.44 -2.30 11.23
N ILE A 14 -3.29 -2.74 11.73
CA ILE A 14 -3.18 -3.51 12.95
C ILE A 14 -3.13 -2.51 14.11
N GLY A 15 -4.24 -2.39 14.84
CA GLY A 15 -4.34 -1.50 15.99
C GLY A 15 -3.41 -1.91 17.13
N ALA A 16 -3.09 -0.97 18.01
CA ALA A 16 -2.38 -1.25 19.27
C ALA A 16 -3.14 -2.25 20.18
N ASP A 17 -4.45 -2.40 19.94
CA ASP A 17 -5.32 -3.41 20.56
C ASP A 17 -5.26 -4.79 19.87
N GLN A 18 -4.35 -4.97 18.91
CA GLN A 18 -4.17 -6.17 18.08
C GLN A 18 -5.35 -6.51 17.15
N LYS A 19 -6.34 -5.62 17.01
CA LYS A 19 -7.43 -5.82 16.06
C LYS A 19 -7.03 -5.37 14.66
N LYS A 20 -7.65 -6.00 13.65
CA LYS A 20 -7.50 -5.64 12.25
C LYS A 20 -8.62 -4.71 11.82
N TYR A 21 -8.24 -3.54 11.31
CA TYR A 21 -9.18 -2.57 10.76
C TYR A 21 -8.96 -2.46 9.25
N PRO A 22 -9.97 -2.76 8.40
CA PRO A 22 -9.79 -2.73 6.96
C PRO A 22 -9.52 -1.31 6.47
N VAL A 23 -8.44 -1.13 5.71
CA VAL A 23 -8.10 0.15 5.12
C VAL A 23 -8.67 0.21 3.70
N PRO A 24 -9.47 1.23 3.36
CA PRO A 24 -10.04 1.34 2.02
C PRO A 24 -8.97 1.42 0.93
N LEU A 25 -9.13 0.63 -0.14
CA LEU A 25 -8.19 0.59 -1.27
C LEU A 25 -7.89 1.98 -1.85
N ASN A 26 -8.92 2.81 -2.00
CA ASN A 26 -8.77 4.19 -2.52
C ASN A 26 -7.96 5.09 -1.58
N TYR A 27 -8.10 4.93 -0.27
CA TYR A 27 -7.32 5.69 0.70
C TYR A 27 -5.86 5.27 0.68
N SER A 28 -5.61 3.94 0.70
CA SER A 28 -4.26 3.36 0.58
C SER A 28 -3.57 3.79 -0.72
N SER A 29 -4.28 3.75 -1.85
CA SER A 29 -3.77 4.19 -3.16
C SER A 29 -3.40 5.67 -3.18
N LYS A 30 -4.32 6.56 -2.78
CA LYS A 30 -4.09 8.01 -2.81
C LYS A 30 -2.97 8.46 -1.87
N THR A 31 -2.84 7.82 -0.72
CA THR A 31 -1.84 8.15 0.31
C THR A 31 -0.51 7.42 0.08
N LYS A 32 -0.43 6.53 -0.93
CA LYS A 32 0.74 5.68 -1.22
C LYS A 32 1.22 4.91 0.02
N LEU A 33 0.28 4.27 0.72
CA LEU A 33 0.59 3.55 1.95
C LEU A 33 1.46 2.32 1.67
N ILE A 34 2.47 2.14 2.51
CA ILE A 34 3.32 0.94 2.56
C ILE A 34 3.24 0.29 3.95
N PRO A 35 3.47 -1.02 4.05
CA PRO A 35 3.49 -1.69 5.34
C PRO A 35 4.47 -1.02 6.32
N GLY A 36 4.04 -0.91 7.57
CA GLY A 36 4.75 -0.17 8.63
C GLY A 36 4.29 1.28 8.81
N ASP A 37 3.57 1.87 7.85
CA ASP A 37 2.97 3.20 8.01
C ASP A 37 2.05 3.24 9.23
N VAL A 38 2.22 4.24 10.09
CA VAL A 38 1.38 4.41 11.28
C VAL A 38 0.18 5.27 10.93
N LEU A 39 -1.00 4.68 11.12
CA LEU A 39 -2.29 5.32 10.89
C LEU A 39 -2.97 5.62 12.22
N LYS A 40 -3.72 6.71 12.23
CA LYS A 40 -4.72 7.03 13.24
C LYS A 40 -6.10 6.77 12.65
N LEU A 41 -6.85 5.89 13.29
CA LEU A 41 -8.25 5.60 13.01
C LEU A 41 -9.14 6.34 14.01
N LYS A 42 -10.09 7.12 13.50
CA LYS A 42 -11.20 7.67 14.26
C LYS A 42 -12.48 6.91 13.89
N ILE A 43 -13.12 6.30 14.88
CA ILE A 43 -14.41 5.61 14.75
C ILE A 43 -15.50 6.58 15.18
N LEU A 44 -16.33 6.99 14.22
CA LEU A 44 -17.47 7.87 14.45
C LEU A 44 -18.61 7.12 15.15
N GLU A 45 -19.55 7.88 15.72
CA GLU A 45 -20.72 7.31 16.43
C GLU A 45 -21.64 6.51 15.49
N ASP A 46 -21.61 6.82 14.20
CA ASP A 46 -22.32 6.07 13.15
C ASP A 46 -21.52 4.85 12.63
N GLY A 47 -20.39 4.51 13.27
CA GLY A 47 -19.53 3.39 12.92
C GLY A 47 -18.59 3.64 11.74
N LYS A 48 -18.59 4.84 11.13
CA LYS A 48 -17.66 5.15 10.03
C LYS A 48 -16.22 5.25 10.51
N PHE A 49 -15.33 4.72 9.68
CA PHE A 49 -13.88 4.77 9.89
C PHE A 49 -13.25 5.93 9.12
N ILE A 50 -12.52 6.78 9.82
CA ILE A 50 -11.72 7.85 9.24
C ILE A 50 -10.26 7.58 9.55
N TYR A 51 -9.46 7.36 8.51
CA TYR A 51 -8.02 7.12 8.62
C TYR A 51 -7.21 8.38 8.33
N LYS A 52 -6.12 8.55 9.07
CA LYS A 52 -5.08 9.54 8.82
C LYS A 52 -3.71 8.89 8.95
N LEU A 53 -2.86 9.00 7.93
CA LEU A 53 -1.43 8.72 8.05
C LEU A 53 -0.82 9.74 9.01
N ILE A 54 -0.23 9.27 10.09
CA ILE A 54 0.39 10.10 11.12
C ILE A 54 1.90 9.94 11.20
N GLN A 55 2.43 8.79 10.78
CA GLN A 55 3.88 8.61 10.66
C GLN A 55 4.19 7.69 9.47
N PRO A 56 4.93 8.19 8.46
CA PRO A 56 5.41 7.35 7.37
C PRO A 56 6.47 6.36 7.88
N ALA A 57 6.42 5.12 7.40
CA ALA A 57 7.55 4.20 7.50
C ALA A 57 8.72 4.65 6.63
N ASP A 58 9.93 4.28 7.04
CA ASP A 58 11.15 4.40 6.25
C ASP A 58 10.99 3.62 4.95
N ARG A 59 11.29 4.28 3.83
CA ARG A 59 10.96 3.79 2.51
C ARG A 59 12.04 4.09 1.50
N LYS A 60 12.22 3.17 0.57
CA LYS A 60 13.11 3.33 -0.58
C LYS A 60 12.31 3.25 -1.88
N HIS A 61 12.84 3.93 -2.89
CA HIS A 61 12.31 3.94 -4.24
C HIS A 61 12.96 2.81 -5.03
N VAL A 62 12.16 2.01 -5.69
CA VAL A 62 12.65 0.88 -6.48
C VAL A 62 12.00 0.90 -7.84
N ARG A 63 12.83 0.72 -8.88
CA ARG A 63 12.37 0.52 -10.25
C ARG A 63 11.90 -0.93 -10.42
N ALA A 64 10.77 -1.11 -11.10
CA ALA A 64 10.18 -2.41 -11.33
C ALA A 64 9.44 -2.45 -12.67
N ILE A 65 8.98 -3.65 -13.04
CA ILE A 65 8.05 -3.89 -14.15
C ILE A 65 6.70 -4.34 -13.60
N LEU A 66 5.62 -3.73 -14.10
CA LEU A 66 4.25 -4.10 -13.72
C LEU A 66 3.95 -5.47 -14.32
N SER A 67 3.44 -6.37 -13.50
CA SER A 67 3.00 -7.69 -13.93
C SER A 67 1.72 -8.09 -13.20
N LYS A 68 1.21 -9.28 -13.53
CA LYS A 68 0.08 -9.90 -12.86
C LYS A 68 0.40 -11.35 -12.51
N THR A 69 -0.08 -11.80 -11.37
CA THR A 69 -0.11 -13.22 -11.02
C THR A 69 -1.19 -13.94 -11.83
N GLU A 70 -1.15 -15.28 -11.82
CA GLU A 70 -2.21 -16.13 -12.40
C GLU A 70 -3.59 -15.79 -11.80
N ASP A 71 -3.65 -15.50 -10.50
CA ASP A 71 -4.86 -15.04 -9.80
C ASP A 71 -5.29 -13.58 -10.08
N ASN A 72 -4.78 -12.96 -11.15
CA ASN A 72 -5.08 -11.57 -11.54
C ASN A 72 -4.69 -10.48 -10.52
N LYS A 73 -3.81 -10.76 -9.55
CA LYS A 73 -3.27 -9.74 -8.63
C LYS A 73 -2.13 -8.99 -9.31
N PHE A 74 -2.11 -7.68 -9.19
CA PHE A 74 -1.01 -6.88 -9.70
C PHE A 74 0.22 -6.99 -8.80
N ILE A 75 1.38 -7.16 -9.43
CA ILE A 75 2.67 -7.21 -8.76
C ILE A 75 3.66 -6.30 -9.49
N ALA A 76 4.64 -5.77 -8.76
CA ALA A 76 5.85 -5.15 -9.31
C ALA A 76 6.98 -6.15 -9.19
N MET A 77 7.66 -6.44 -10.30
CA MET A 77 8.84 -7.31 -10.35
C MET A 77 10.08 -6.45 -10.46
N THR A 78 11.00 -6.58 -9.52
CA THR A 78 12.25 -5.83 -9.48
C THR A 78 13.38 -6.62 -10.15
N ASP A 79 14.42 -5.91 -10.60
CA ASP A 79 15.54 -6.53 -11.34
C ASP A 79 16.33 -7.56 -10.50
N ASP A 80 16.27 -7.45 -9.17
CA ASP A 80 16.88 -8.38 -8.21
C ASP A 80 16.02 -9.65 -7.97
N GLY A 81 14.91 -9.81 -8.69
CA GLY A 81 14.03 -10.97 -8.61
C GLY A 81 12.99 -10.92 -7.48
N LYS A 82 12.93 -9.83 -6.70
CA LYS A 82 11.85 -9.64 -5.72
C LYS A 82 10.53 -9.27 -6.42
N SER A 83 9.43 -9.57 -5.76
CA SER A 83 8.09 -9.19 -6.22
C SER A 83 7.26 -8.60 -5.09
N PHE A 84 6.49 -7.57 -5.41
CA PHE A 84 5.66 -6.85 -4.45
C PHE A 84 4.24 -6.72 -4.96
N PHE A 85 3.25 -7.06 -4.16
CA PHE A 85 1.84 -6.82 -4.43
C PHE A 85 1.54 -5.33 -4.48
N LEU A 86 0.74 -4.95 -5.48
CA LEU A 86 0.33 -3.58 -5.71
C LEU A 86 -1.17 -3.41 -5.46
N ASN A 87 -1.53 -2.23 -4.95
CA ASN A 87 -2.92 -1.84 -4.79
C ASN A 87 -3.59 -1.68 -6.18
N GLN A 88 -4.66 -2.45 -6.42
CA GLN A 88 -5.40 -2.43 -7.68
C GLN A 88 -5.93 -1.03 -8.03
N ALA A 89 -6.43 -0.28 -7.04
CA ALA A 89 -6.93 1.08 -7.27
C ALA A 89 -5.81 2.03 -7.72
N ALA A 90 -4.57 1.82 -7.26
CA ALA A 90 -3.41 2.59 -7.74
C ALA A 90 -3.09 2.26 -9.20
N VAL A 91 -3.07 0.97 -9.57
CA VAL A 91 -2.83 0.56 -10.96
C VAL A 91 -3.89 1.14 -11.90
N SER A 92 -5.17 1.07 -11.52
CA SER A 92 -6.27 1.66 -12.29
C SER A 92 -6.14 3.18 -12.42
N PHE A 93 -5.75 3.87 -11.34
CA PHE A 93 -5.56 5.33 -11.35
C PHE A 93 -4.47 5.77 -12.34
N PHE A 94 -3.32 5.09 -12.34
CA PHE A 94 -2.23 5.38 -13.28
C PHE A 94 -2.48 4.82 -14.70
N LYS A 95 -3.53 4.03 -14.88
CA LYS A 95 -3.85 3.30 -16.11
C LYS A 95 -2.69 2.40 -16.57
N GLY A 96 -2.07 1.73 -15.59
CA GLY A 96 -0.94 0.83 -15.84
C GLY A 96 -1.36 -0.46 -16.52
N LYS A 97 -0.46 -1.00 -17.35
CA LYS A 97 -0.60 -2.28 -18.05
C LYS A 97 0.60 -3.18 -17.72
N PRO A 98 0.41 -4.51 -17.66
CA PRO A 98 1.54 -5.43 -17.55
C PRO A 98 2.59 -5.14 -18.64
N GLY A 99 3.86 -5.09 -18.23
CA GLY A 99 4.99 -4.67 -19.08
C GLY A 99 5.40 -3.20 -18.94
N ASP A 100 4.55 -2.35 -18.35
CA ASP A 100 4.92 -0.96 -18.04
C ASP A 100 6.04 -0.92 -16.99
N GLU A 101 6.94 0.03 -17.16
CA GLU A 101 7.93 0.34 -16.13
C GLU A 101 7.31 1.23 -15.06
N LEU A 102 7.65 1.00 -13.79
CA LEU A 102 7.15 1.81 -12.69
C LEU A 102 8.19 2.01 -11.60
N TYR A 103 7.97 3.08 -10.84
CA TYR A 103 8.64 3.32 -9.56
C TYR A 103 7.68 2.98 -8.43
N ILE A 104 8.16 2.18 -7.49
CA ILE A 104 7.43 1.77 -6.30
C ILE A 104 8.13 2.25 -5.02
N LEU A 105 7.33 2.47 -3.98
CA LEU A 105 7.79 2.66 -2.62
C LEU A 105 7.65 1.34 -1.88
N VAL A 106 8.74 0.88 -1.28
CA VAL A 106 8.78 -0.30 -0.40
C VAL A 106 9.33 0.09 0.95
N ASN A 107 9.01 -0.68 1.99
CA ASN A 107 9.61 -0.50 3.29
C ASN A 107 11.13 -0.76 3.20
N GLU A 108 11.93 0.11 3.80
CA GLU A 108 13.39 -0.03 3.78
C GLU A 108 13.90 -1.08 4.77
N LYS A 109 13.21 -1.24 5.90
CA LYS A 109 13.64 -2.02 7.06
C LYS A 109 13.01 -3.41 7.15
N ASP A 110 11.95 -3.66 6.38
CA ASP A 110 11.17 -4.89 6.43
C ASP A 110 11.00 -5.49 5.03
N ASP A 111 11.08 -6.82 4.91
CA ASP A 111 10.88 -7.58 3.67
C ASP A 111 9.38 -7.80 3.41
N SER A 112 8.60 -6.72 3.49
CA SER A 112 7.17 -6.79 3.26
C SER A 112 6.84 -7.10 1.80
N ALA A 113 5.79 -7.88 1.57
CA ALA A 113 5.34 -8.27 0.24
C ALA A 113 4.51 -7.20 -0.48
N PHE A 114 4.28 -6.00 0.10
CA PHE A 114 3.47 -4.95 -0.53
C PHE A 114 4.28 -3.69 -0.83
N ALA A 115 3.88 -3.02 -1.90
CA ALA A 115 4.45 -1.75 -2.32
C ALA A 115 3.36 -0.75 -2.75
N ALA A 116 3.68 0.53 -2.64
CA ALA A 116 2.86 1.59 -3.21
C ALA A 116 3.42 2.04 -4.57
N ILE A 117 2.55 2.35 -5.52
CA ILE A 117 2.97 2.90 -6.81
C ILE A 117 3.25 4.39 -6.64
N GLU A 118 4.47 4.80 -6.99
CA GLU A 118 4.84 6.21 -7.01
C GLU A 118 4.48 6.86 -8.35
N ALA A 119 4.89 6.21 -9.44
CA ALA A 119 4.70 6.64 -10.81
C ALA A 119 4.79 5.45 -11.78
N ILE A 120 4.11 5.54 -12.92
CA ILE A 120 4.24 4.59 -14.05
C ILE A 120 4.84 5.34 -15.23
N ILE A 121 5.91 4.78 -15.82
CA ILE A 121 6.56 5.28 -17.03
C ILE A 121 5.98 4.49 -18.20
N LYS A 122 5.16 5.18 -19.00
CA LYS A 122 4.59 4.62 -20.22
C LYS A 122 5.66 4.69 -21.31
N LYS A 123 5.95 3.53 -21.90
CA LYS A 123 6.67 3.49 -23.19
C LYS A 123 5.72 3.82 -24.33
#